data_AF-B2ATV7-F1
#
_entry.id   AF-B2ATV7-F1
#
_cell.length_a   1.000
_cell.length_b   1.000
_cell.length_c   1.000
_cell.angle_alpha   90.00
_cell.angle_beta   90.00
_cell.angle_gamma   90.00
#
_symmetry.space_group_name_H-M   'P 1'
#
loop_
_entity.id
_entity.type
_entity.pdbx_description
1 polymer ?
#
loop_
_entity_poly.entity_id
_entity_poly.type
_entity_poly.pdbx_seq_one_letter_code
_entity_poly.pdbx_strand_id
1 'polypeptide(L)'
;MSIPVVTNIELSSLAKLASGKVRDLYNVDDKTLLFVTTDRISAYDVIMANGVPLKGAVLTNISAHWFKYKKSGTVHGLAVPAGLQQCSPFPEPIYTPSTKAELGQHDENITPEQAAKIVGEKYAARIEALALKVYKAGAAYAAERGIIIADTKFEFGLDEETDEIVLIDEVLTPDSSRFWPADEYEVGRDQDSFDKQFLRNWLTKEGLKGKDGVEMPADIAQSTSERYLDAFKRLTGKTLQEALQG
;
A
#
# COMPACT_ATOMS: atom_id res chain seq x y z
N MET A 1 22.38 21.86 -9.16
CA MET A 1 23.07 21.93 -7.84
C MET A 1 23.18 20.52 -7.28
N SER A 2 24.31 20.14 -6.70
CA SER A 2 24.46 18.83 -6.04
C SER A 2 23.68 18.82 -4.72
N ILE A 3 23.04 17.71 -4.41
CA ILE A 3 22.32 17.53 -3.14
C ILE A 3 23.38 17.32 -2.03
N PRO A 4 23.33 18.10 -0.94
CA PRO A 4 24.32 17.98 0.14
C PRO A 4 24.20 16.63 0.84
N VAL A 5 25.35 16.05 1.18
CA VAL A 5 25.45 14.78 1.92
C VAL A 5 25.83 15.09 3.36
N VAL A 6 25.00 14.67 4.32
CA VAL A 6 25.19 14.99 5.73
C VAL A 6 25.68 13.77 6.51
N THR A 7 27.00 13.60 6.58
CA THR A 7 27.63 12.47 7.30
C THR A 7 28.01 12.81 8.75
N ASN A 8 28.12 14.09 9.08
CA ASN A 8 28.33 14.58 10.44
C ASN A 8 27.36 15.69 10.76
N ILE A 9 26.81 15.67 11.97
CA ILE A 9 25.94 16.71 12.50
C ILE A 9 26.49 17.02 13.88
N GLU A 10 26.66 18.31 14.18
CA GLU A 10 27.03 18.79 15.50
C GLU A 10 25.95 19.76 15.95
N LEU A 11 25.31 19.45 17.08
CA LEU A 11 24.27 20.27 17.68
C LEU A 11 24.84 20.88 18.94
N SER A 12 25.30 22.14 18.88
CA SER A 12 25.92 22.83 20.01
C SER A 12 24.98 23.00 21.21
N SER A 13 23.66 22.91 20.99
CA SER A 13 22.64 23.02 22.03
C SER A 13 22.34 21.70 22.76
N LEU A 14 22.80 20.55 22.27
CA LEU A 14 22.48 19.24 22.85
C LEU A 14 23.75 18.40 23.08
N ALA A 15 23.84 17.75 24.23
CA ALA A 15 24.98 16.89 24.53
C ALA A 15 24.90 15.61 23.68
N LYS A 16 25.91 15.38 22.83
CA LYS A 16 26.03 14.13 22.07
C LYS A 16 26.39 12.99 23.02
N LEU A 17 25.56 11.96 23.08
CA LEU A 17 25.74 10.79 23.93
C LEU A 17 26.50 9.67 23.23
N ALA A 18 26.17 9.41 21.95
CA ALA A 18 26.78 8.34 21.20
C ALA A 18 26.74 8.62 19.69
N SER A 19 27.71 8.06 18.95
CA SER A 19 27.70 8.00 17.49
C SER A 19 27.77 6.54 17.05
N GLY A 20 26.74 6.05 16.40
CA GLY A 20 26.72 4.74 15.75
C GLY A 20 27.10 4.84 14.27
N LYS A 21 27.06 3.70 13.57
CA LYS A 21 27.40 3.62 12.13
C LYS A 21 26.61 4.62 11.27
N VAL A 22 25.32 4.78 11.57
CA VAL A 22 24.38 5.58 10.76
C VAL A 22 23.54 6.58 11.56
N ARG A 23 23.63 6.58 12.89
CA ARG A 23 22.79 7.40 13.77
C ARG A 23 23.63 8.04 14.85
N ASP A 24 23.34 9.29 15.16
CA ASP A 24 23.86 10.00 16.31
C ASP A 24 22.75 10.15 17.35
N LEU A 25 23.11 10.04 18.62
CA LEU A 25 22.20 10.11 19.75
C LEU A 25 22.56 11.30 20.62
N TYR A 26 21.57 12.15 20.89
CA TYR A 26 21.73 13.36 21.71
C TYR A 26 20.81 13.31 22.91
N ASN A 27 21.28 13.85 24.03
CA ASN A 27 20.47 14.07 25.22
C ASN A 27 19.65 15.35 25.06
N VAL A 28 18.33 15.27 25.27
CA VAL A 28 17.46 16.44 25.33
C VAL A 28 17.17 16.80 26.78
N ASP A 29 16.78 15.81 27.58
CA ASP A 29 16.56 15.91 29.04
C ASP A 29 16.61 14.51 29.67
N ASP A 30 16.42 14.42 30.99
CA ASP A 30 16.51 13.17 31.76
C ASP A 30 15.62 12.01 31.27
N LYS A 31 14.61 12.29 30.43
CA LYS A 31 13.66 11.30 29.91
C LYS A 31 13.59 11.28 28.38
N THR A 32 14.32 12.14 27.69
CA THR A 32 14.13 12.38 26.27
C THR A 32 15.45 12.36 25.51
N LEU A 33 15.47 11.58 24.43
CA LEU A 33 16.62 11.45 23.53
C LEU A 33 16.24 11.91 22.12
N LEU A 34 17.17 12.57 21.44
CA LEU A 34 17.06 12.87 20.01
C LEU A 34 17.91 11.89 19.22
N PHE A 35 17.25 11.12 18.34
CA PHE A 35 17.91 10.27 17.36
C PHE A 35 18.03 11.01 16.02
N VAL A 36 19.27 11.17 15.56
CA VAL A 36 19.57 11.81 14.27
C VAL A 36 20.13 10.77 13.31
N THR A 37 19.37 10.42 12.27
CA THR A 37 19.85 9.51 11.21
C THR A 37 20.62 10.29 10.15
N THR A 38 21.88 9.93 9.92
CA THR A 38 22.76 10.61 8.96
C THR A 38 22.76 9.91 7.60
N ASP A 39 23.43 10.52 6.64
CA ASP A 39 23.66 9.95 5.31
C ASP A 39 24.81 8.93 5.28
N ARG A 40 25.44 8.63 6.43
CA ARG A 40 26.46 7.58 6.53
C ARG A 40 25.88 6.24 6.09
N ILE A 41 26.72 5.43 5.45
CA ILE A 41 26.41 4.05 5.06
C ILE A 41 27.58 3.17 5.49
N SER A 42 27.29 1.93 5.87
CA SER A 42 28.31 0.95 6.25
C SER A 42 28.13 -0.35 5.47
N ALA A 43 29.23 -0.99 5.11
CA ALA A 43 29.27 -2.33 4.55
C ALA A 43 30.37 -3.11 5.27
N TYR A 44 30.14 -4.39 5.57
CA TYR A 44 31.07 -5.25 6.34
C TYR A 44 31.59 -4.58 7.61
N ASP A 45 30.68 -3.96 8.38
CA ASP A 45 30.95 -3.24 9.62
C ASP A 45 31.84 -1.99 9.55
N VAL A 46 32.27 -1.57 8.35
CA VAL A 46 33.06 -0.35 8.12
C VAL A 46 32.16 0.75 7.56
N ILE A 47 32.28 1.96 8.11
CA ILE A 47 31.58 3.16 7.59
C ILE A 47 32.33 3.64 6.34
N MET A 48 31.60 3.87 5.26
CA MET A 48 32.17 4.37 4.01
C MET A 48 32.59 5.85 4.16
N ALA A 49 33.62 6.27 3.43
CA ALA A 49 34.16 7.64 3.50
C ALA A 49 33.17 8.70 2.98
N ASN A 50 32.32 8.32 2.02
CA ASN A 50 31.21 9.13 1.51
C ASN A 50 29.88 8.66 2.12
N GLY A 51 28.89 9.56 2.11
CA GLY A 51 27.51 9.23 2.43
C GLY A 51 26.65 9.05 1.18
N VAL A 52 25.43 8.58 1.38
CA VAL A 52 24.39 8.49 0.35
C VAL A 52 23.45 9.70 0.54
N PRO A 53 23.39 10.65 -0.41
CA PRO A 53 22.56 11.85 -0.26
C PRO A 53 21.11 11.51 0.12
N LEU A 54 20.55 12.23 1.09
CA LEU A 54 19.17 12.11 1.58
C LEU A 54 18.81 10.79 2.28
N LYS A 55 19.73 9.82 2.39
CA LYS A 55 19.47 8.54 3.04
C LYS A 55 18.94 8.71 4.47
N GLY A 56 19.53 9.62 5.26
CA GLY A 56 19.11 9.87 6.64
C GLY A 56 17.67 10.37 6.73
N ALA A 57 17.29 11.29 5.84
CA ALA A 57 15.94 11.82 5.72
C ALA A 57 14.93 10.73 5.29
N VAL A 58 15.27 9.93 4.28
CA VAL A 58 14.42 8.83 3.79
C VAL A 58 14.14 7.81 4.90
N LEU A 59 15.19 7.33 5.59
CA LEU A 59 15.04 6.35 6.67
C LEU A 59 14.24 6.89 7.87
N THR A 60 14.38 8.18 8.16
CA THR A 60 13.61 8.85 9.22
C THR A 60 12.12 8.93 8.85
N ASN A 61 11.80 9.28 7.60
CA ASN A 61 10.42 9.34 7.12
C ASN A 61 9.75 7.96 7.07
N ILE A 62 10.48 6.92 6.67
CA ILE A 62 9.98 5.52 6.73
C ILE A 62 9.65 5.14 8.18
N SER A 63 10.54 5.44 9.13
CA SER A 63 10.29 5.17 10.54
C SER A 63 9.07 5.93 11.07
N ALA A 64 8.94 7.23 10.73
CA ALA A 64 7.79 8.05 11.11
C ALA A 64 6.47 7.51 10.54
N HIS A 65 6.48 7.02 9.29
CA HIS A 65 5.32 6.37 8.67
C HIS A 65 4.86 5.13 9.46
N TRP A 66 5.78 4.23 9.79
CA TRP A 66 5.47 3.03 10.59
C TRP A 66 5.00 3.37 12.01
N PHE A 67 5.60 4.39 12.64
CA PHE A 67 5.15 4.85 13.96
C PHE A 67 3.76 5.49 13.91
N LYS A 68 3.41 6.21 12.83
CA LYS A 68 2.06 6.77 12.65
C LYS A 68 1.01 5.66 12.59
N TYR A 69 1.27 4.60 11.83
CA TYR A 69 0.40 3.42 11.78
C TYR A 69 0.25 2.76 13.17
N LYS A 70 1.37 2.54 13.89
CA LYS A 70 1.32 1.97 15.26
C LYS A 70 0.62 2.87 16.28
N LYS A 71 0.63 4.19 16.10
CA LYS A 71 0.14 5.14 17.11
C LYS A 71 -1.37 5.39 17.01
N SER A 72 -1.97 5.36 15.83
CA SER A 72 -3.42 5.56 15.72
C SER A 72 -4.21 4.27 15.99
N GLY A 73 -3.65 3.09 15.69
CA GLY A 73 -4.38 1.84 15.78
C GLY A 73 -5.66 1.86 14.92
N THR A 74 -5.65 2.69 13.86
CA THR A 74 -6.81 2.93 13.01
C THR A 74 -6.46 2.84 11.53
N VAL A 75 -7.45 2.47 10.73
CA VAL A 75 -7.42 2.50 9.26
C VAL A 75 -8.62 3.35 8.82
N HIS A 76 -8.38 4.44 8.09
CA HIS A 76 -9.44 5.39 7.69
C HIS A 76 -10.30 5.89 8.88
N GLY A 77 -9.67 6.07 10.06
CA GLY A 77 -10.36 6.46 11.30
C GLY A 77 -11.05 5.32 12.04
N LEU A 78 -11.19 4.14 11.44
CA LEU A 78 -11.77 2.96 12.06
C LEU A 78 -10.75 2.27 12.95
N ALA A 79 -11.09 2.02 14.21
CA ALA A 79 -10.24 1.24 15.11
C ALA A 79 -10.08 -0.19 14.60
N VAL A 80 -8.83 -0.68 14.60
CA VAL A 80 -8.51 -2.06 14.23
C VAL A 80 -7.91 -2.80 15.43
N PRO A 81 -8.03 -4.14 15.48
CA PRO A 81 -7.43 -4.93 16.56
C PRO A 81 -5.95 -4.60 16.77
N ALA A 82 -5.54 -4.53 18.04
CA ALA A 82 -4.13 -4.40 18.37
C ALA A 82 -3.35 -5.66 17.96
N GLY A 83 -2.07 -5.49 17.64
CA GLY A 83 -1.18 -6.62 17.36
C GLY A 83 -1.30 -7.20 15.95
N LEU A 84 -2.09 -6.60 15.05
CA LEU A 84 -2.07 -6.96 13.63
C LEU A 84 -0.66 -6.77 13.05
N GLN A 85 -0.17 -7.83 12.43
CA GLN A 85 1.07 -7.82 11.64
C GLN A 85 0.75 -7.51 10.18
N GLN A 86 1.77 -7.21 9.38
CA GLN A 86 1.61 -6.97 7.94
C GLN A 86 0.84 -8.12 7.28
N CYS A 87 -0.11 -7.78 6.41
CA CYS A 87 -0.99 -8.74 5.72
C CYS A 87 -1.85 -9.63 6.64
N SER A 88 -2.03 -9.28 7.93
CA SER A 88 -3.00 -9.97 8.78
C SER A 88 -4.43 -9.76 8.25
N PRO A 89 -5.30 -10.78 8.34
CA PRO A 89 -6.70 -10.58 8.03
C PRO A 89 -7.35 -9.69 9.10
N PHE A 90 -8.28 -8.84 8.67
CA PHE A 90 -9.20 -8.22 9.62
C PHE A 90 -10.24 -9.25 10.11
N PRO A 91 -10.79 -9.10 11.32
CA PRO A 91 -11.88 -9.96 11.79
C PRO A 91 -13.09 -9.92 10.85
N GLU A 92 -13.38 -8.74 10.31
CA GLU A 92 -14.37 -8.51 9.27
C GLU A 92 -13.79 -7.54 8.24
N PRO A 93 -14.19 -7.62 6.96
CA PRO A 93 -13.82 -6.63 5.96
C PRO A 93 -14.31 -5.25 6.37
N ILE A 94 -13.49 -4.23 6.14
CA ILE A 94 -13.78 -2.84 6.52
C ILE A 94 -13.98 -1.99 5.27
N TYR A 95 -14.87 -1.00 5.37
CA TYR A 95 -15.08 -0.02 4.32
C TYR A 95 -14.11 1.16 4.49
N THR A 96 -13.24 1.34 3.50
CA THR A 96 -12.15 2.33 3.55
C THR A 96 -12.22 3.26 2.33
N PRO A 97 -13.11 4.28 2.36
CA PRO A 97 -13.33 5.15 1.21
C PRO A 97 -12.14 6.06 0.91
N SER A 98 -12.00 6.44 -0.36
CA SER A 98 -11.09 7.49 -0.82
C SER A 98 -11.81 8.50 -1.71
N THR A 99 -11.30 9.72 -1.77
CA THR A 99 -11.71 10.68 -2.79
C THR A 99 -11.15 10.27 -4.15
N LYS A 100 -11.83 10.66 -5.23
CA LYS A 100 -11.33 10.56 -6.60
C LYS A 100 -10.67 11.89 -6.95
N ALA A 101 -9.34 11.91 -7.04
CA ALA A 101 -8.62 13.15 -7.30
C ALA A 101 -8.65 13.51 -8.80
N GLU A 102 -8.45 14.80 -9.13
CA GLU A 102 -8.26 15.22 -10.52
C GLU A 102 -7.00 14.59 -11.14
N LEU A 103 -6.96 14.52 -12.47
CA LEU A 103 -5.83 13.96 -13.22
C LEU A 103 -4.50 14.62 -12.79
N GLY A 104 -3.61 13.82 -12.21
CA GLY A 104 -2.30 14.26 -11.70
C GLY A 104 -2.22 14.42 -10.18
N GLN A 105 -3.32 14.24 -9.44
CA GLN A 105 -3.35 14.20 -7.98
C GLN A 105 -3.55 12.77 -7.46
N HIS A 106 -3.35 12.57 -6.15
CA HIS A 106 -3.54 11.27 -5.50
C HIS A 106 -4.88 11.24 -4.76
N ASP A 107 -5.58 10.12 -4.89
CA ASP A 107 -6.76 9.81 -4.08
C ASP A 107 -6.42 9.94 -2.59
N GLU A 108 -7.28 10.62 -1.84
CA GLU A 108 -7.09 10.82 -0.40
C GLU A 108 -7.97 9.84 0.37
N ASN A 109 -7.36 9.07 1.28
CA ASN A 109 -8.07 8.21 2.20
C ASN A 109 -8.91 9.04 3.15
N ILE A 110 -10.22 8.80 3.17
CA ILE A 110 -11.19 9.50 4.01
C ILE A 110 -11.90 8.53 4.95
N THR A 111 -12.48 9.05 6.03
CA THR A 111 -13.32 8.26 6.93
C THR A 111 -14.71 8.03 6.33
N PRO A 112 -15.46 6.99 6.76
CA PRO A 112 -16.86 6.82 6.36
C PRO A 112 -17.73 8.04 6.65
N GLU A 113 -17.50 8.76 7.74
CA GLU A 113 -18.24 10.00 8.06
C GLU A 113 -17.92 11.14 7.10
N GLN A 114 -16.68 11.22 6.60
CA GLN A 114 -16.32 12.18 5.55
C GLN A 114 -16.98 11.81 4.22
N ALA A 115 -17.00 10.52 3.86
CA ALA A 115 -17.72 10.05 2.68
C ALA A 115 -19.21 10.40 2.77
N ALA A 116 -19.86 10.14 3.91
CA ALA A 116 -21.27 10.49 4.14
C ALA A 116 -21.57 11.98 4.02
N LYS A 117 -20.63 12.86 4.37
CA LYS A 117 -20.78 14.31 4.13
C LYS A 117 -20.69 14.70 2.65
N ILE A 118 -19.93 13.94 1.86
CA ILE A 118 -19.74 14.22 0.43
C ILE A 118 -20.92 13.70 -0.37
N VAL A 119 -21.29 12.43 -0.17
CA VAL A 119 -22.33 11.79 -0.98
C VAL A 119 -23.70 11.84 -0.31
N GLY A 120 -23.81 12.18 0.97
CA GLY A 120 -25.06 12.14 1.74
C GLY A 120 -25.30 10.79 2.43
N GLU A 121 -25.83 10.84 3.65
CA GLU A 121 -26.04 9.68 4.54
C GLU A 121 -26.79 8.52 3.88
N LYS A 122 -27.86 8.85 3.12
CA LYS A 122 -28.67 7.87 2.39
C LYS A 122 -27.81 7.02 1.46
N TYR A 123 -26.99 7.67 0.64
CA TYR A 123 -26.19 7.00 -0.39
C TYR A 123 -24.94 6.35 0.21
N ALA A 124 -24.30 6.98 1.20
CA ALA A 124 -23.12 6.42 1.86
C ALA A 124 -23.40 5.07 2.51
N ALA A 125 -24.51 4.95 3.26
CA ALA A 125 -24.91 3.68 3.87
C ALA A 125 -25.17 2.59 2.82
N ARG A 126 -25.75 2.97 1.67
CA ARG A 126 -26.01 2.04 0.56
C ARG A 126 -24.72 1.59 -0.13
N ILE A 127 -23.79 2.52 -0.39
CA ILE A 127 -22.48 2.26 -1.00
C ILE A 127 -21.68 1.30 -0.11
N GLU A 128 -21.56 1.60 1.18
CA GLU A 128 -20.83 0.74 2.13
C GLU A 128 -21.42 -0.68 2.17
N ALA A 129 -22.75 -0.80 2.31
CA ALA A 129 -23.41 -2.09 2.34
C ALA A 129 -23.20 -2.90 1.06
N LEU A 130 -23.26 -2.26 -0.11
CA LEU A 130 -23.03 -2.92 -1.40
C LEU A 130 -21.55 -3.32 -1.56
N ALA A 131 -20.61 -2.43 -1.24
CA ALA A 131 -19.18 -2.70 -1.33
C ALA A 131 -18.79 -3.91 -0.47
N LEU A 132 -19.20 -3.94 0.79
CA LEU A 132 -18.92 -5.05 1.69
C LEU A 132 -19.61 -6.35 1.24
N LYS A 133 -20.85 -6.28 0.73
CA LYS A 133 -21.56 -7.46 0.23
C LYS A 133 -20.87 -8.06 -0.99
N VAL A 134 -20.49 -7.25 -1.97
CA VAL A 134 -19.82 -7.70 -3.20
C VAL A 134 -18.42 -8.23 -2.87
N TYR A 135 -17.66 -7.53 -2.04
CA TYR A 135 -16.35 -7.99 -1.59
C TYR A 135 -16.45 -9.36 -0.90
N LYS A 136 -17.36 -9.53 0.06
CA LYS A 136 -17.53 -10.81 0.78
C LYS A 136 -17.87 -11.96 -0.15
N ALA A 137 -18.78 -11.75 -1.10
CA ALA A 137 -19.15 -12.77 -2.07
C ALA A 137 -17.98 -13.14 -2.99
N GLY A 138 -17.28 -12.13 -3.52
CA GLY A 138 -16.11 -12.33 -4.40
C GLY A 138 -14.95 -13.00 -3.70
N ALA A 139 -14.61 -12.56 -2.49
CA ALA A 139 -13.53 -13.11 -1.68
C ALA A 139 -13.81 -14.57 -1.31
N ALA A 140 -15.04 -14.92 -0.93
CA ALA A 140 -15.43 -16.30 -0.66
C ALA A 140 -15.28 -17.20 -1.90
N TYR A 141 -15.75 -16.74 -3.05
CA TYR A 141 -15.63 -17.45 -4.32
C TYR A 141 -14.17 -17.67 -4.75
N ALA A 142 -13.33 -16.65 -4.59
CA ALA A 142 -11.91 -16.70 -4.90
C ALA A 142 -11.14 -17.63 -3.94
N ALA A 143 -11.51 -17.64 -2.67
CA ALA A 143 -10.88 -18.50 -1.65
C ALA A 143 -11.03 -19.99 -1.98
N GLU A 144 -12.20 -20.41 -2.47
CA GLU A 144 -12.43 -21.79 -2.96
C GLU A 144 -11.48 -22.19 -4.12
N ARG A 145 -10.90 -21.20 -4.80
CA ARG A 145 -10.00 -21.36 -5.95
C ARG A 145 -8.55 -21.02 -5.63
N GLY A 146 -8.21 -20.97 -4.34
CA GLY A 146 -6.84 -20.74 -3.86
C GLY A 146 -6.35 -19.31 -4.04
N ILE A 147 -7.27 -18.33 -4.12
CA ILE A 147 -6.93 -16.90 -4.21
C ILE A 147 -7.49 -16.17 -2.98
N ILE A 148 -6.64 -15.38 -2.32
CA ILE A 148 -7.04 -14.39 -1.31
C ILE A 148 -7.19 -13.04 -1.99
N ILE A 149 -8.37 -12.43 -1.89
CA ILE A 149 -8.57 -11.03 -2.29
C ILE A 149 -8.31 -10.16 -1.06
N ALA A 150 -7.14 -9.52 -0.99
CA ALA A 150 -6.74 -8.73 0.17
C ALA A 150 -7.55 -7.44 0.31
N ASP A 151 -7.76 -6.75 -0.82
CA ASP A 151 -8.59 -5.56 -0.95
C ASP A 151 -9.03 -5.38 -2.41
N THR A 152 -10.04 -4.52 -2.61
CA THR A 152 -10.56 -4.13 -3.93
C THR A 152 -11.07 -2.71 -3.89
N LYS A 153 -10.96 -2.01 -5.02
CA LYS A 153 -11.65 -0.73 -5.27
C LYS A 153 -12.94 -1.01 -6.05
N PHE A 154 -14.05 -0.42 -5.61
CA PHE A 154 -15.29 -0.35 -6.39
C PHE A 154 -15.61 1.09 -6.71
N GLU A 155 -16.20 1.33 -7.88
CA GLU A 155 -16.82 2.62 -8.21
C GLU A 155 -18.35 2.46 -8.25
N PHE A 156 -19.05 3.46 -7.74
CA PHE A 156 -20.51 3.48 -7.72
C PHE A 156 -21.01 4.75 -8.38
N GLY A 157 -22.05 4.61 -9.22
CA GLY A 157 -22.81 5.72 -9.78
C GLY A 157 -24.15 5.88 -9.07
N LEU A 158 -24.69 7.09 -9.09
CA LEU A 158 -26.09 7.35 -8.77
C LEU A 158 -26.88 7.37 -10.08
N ASP A 159 -27.88 6.51 -10.19
CA ASP A 159 -28.92 6.66 -11.20
C ASP A 159 -29.94 7.69 -10.69
N GLU A 160 -29.92 8.89 -11.28
CA GLU A 160 -30.78 10.00 -10.86
C GLU A 160 -32.26 9.78 -11.21
N GLU A 161 -32.58 8.92 -12.18
CA GLU A 161 -33.97 8.62 -12.56
C GLU A 161 -34.62 7.67 -11.55
N THR A 162 -33.87 6.67 -11.10
CA THR A 162 -34.37 5.65 -10.15
C THR A 162 -34.00 5.92 -8.70
N ASP A 163 -33.12 6.90 -8.45
CA ASP A 163 -32.61 7.28 -7.13
C ASP A 163 -31.87 6.12 -6.42
N GLU A 164 -31.22 5.27 -7.23
CA GLU A 164 -30.52 4.05 -6.82
C GLU A 164 -29.00 4.14 -7.04
N ILE A 165 -28.27 3.46 -6.16
CA ILE A 165 -26.81 3.31 -6.28
C ILE A 165 -26.50 2.07 -7.11
N VAL A 166 -25.71 2.27 -8.17
CA VAL A 166 -25.36 1.24 -9.14
C VAL A 166 -23.86 1.00 -9.09
N LEU A 167 -23.45 -0.27 -9.04
CA LEU A 167 -22.05 -0.65 -9.20
C LEU A 167 -21.63 -0.40 -10.65
N ILE A 168 -20.56 0.35 -10.84
CA ILE A 168 -20.00 0.70 -12.15
C ILE A 168 -18.53 0.29 -12.21
N ASP A 169 -17.89 0.56 -13.35
CA ASP A 169 -16.48 0.25 -13.62
C ASP A 169 -16.19 -1.27 -13.59
N GLU A 170 -14.91 -1.63 -13.63
CA GLU A 170 -14.47 -3.01 -13.41
C GLU A 170 -14.65 -3.46 -11.95
N VAL A 171 -14.88 -4.76 -11.77
CA VAL A 171 -15.22 -5.36 -10.48
C VAL A 171 -14.35 -6.58 -10.25
N LEU A 172 -13.58 -6.58 -9.15
CA LEU A 172 -12.76 -7.72 -8.71
C LEU A 172 -11.82 -8.23 -9.80
N THR A 173 -11.04 -7.33 -10.39
CA THR A 173 -10.00 -7.63 -11.37
C THR A 173 -8.61 -7.48 -10.74
N PRO A 174 -7.55 -8.06 -11.33
CA PRO A 174 -6.16 -7.81 -10.90
C PRO A 174 -5.72 -6.34 -11.05
N ASP A 175 -6.52 -5.49 -11.67
CA ASP A 175 -6.23 -4.07 -11.80
C ASP A 175 -6.82 -3.25 -10.65
N SER A 176 -8.02 -3.64 -10.21
CA SER A 176 -8.79 -3.00 -9.14
C SER A 176 -8.58 -3.66 -7.77
N SER A 177 -7.95 -4.84 -7.71
CA SER A 177 -7.82 -5.66 -6.51
C SER A 177 -6.40 -6.18 -6.28
N ARG A 178 -6.09 -6.50 -5.03
CA ARG A 178 -4.89 -7.27 -4.66
C ARG A 178 -5.23 -8.74 -4.48
N PHE A 179 -4.65 -9.61 -5.30
CA PHE A 179 -4.88 -11.06 -5.33
C PHE A 179 -3.60 -11.79 -4.91
N TRP A 180 -3.70 -12.59 -3.85
CA TRP A 180 -2.60 -13.38 -3.33
C TRP A 180 -2.85 -14.88 -3.52
N PRO A 181 -1.82 -15.67 -3.89
CA PRO A 181 -1.87 -17.13 -3.82
C PRO A 181 -2.09 -17.58 -2.37
N ALA A 182 -3.17 -18.31 -2.12
CA ALA A 182 -3.50 -18.76 -0.76
C ALA A 182 -2.48 -19.78 -0.21
N ASP A 183 -1.84 -20.54 -1.09
CA ASP A 183 -0.81 -21.55 -0.80
C ASP A 183 0.55 -20.95 -0.41
N GLU A 184 0.78 -19.68 -0.76
CA GLU A 184 2.02 -18.95 -0.44
C GLU A 184 1.78 -17.81 0.56
N TYR A 185 0.56 -17.69 1.09
CA TYR A 185 0.19 -16.61 2.01
C TYR A 185 0.83 -16.79 3.39
N GLU A 186 1.47 -15.72 3.88
CA GLU A 186 2.08 -15.72 5.21
C GLU A 186 1.98 -14.35 5.89
N VAL A 187 1.42 -14.32 7.09
CA VAL A 187 1.34 -13.10 7.90
C VAL A 187 2.72 -12.60 8.31
N GLY A 188 2.92 -11.28 8.30
CA GLY A 188 4.14 -10.64 8.77
C GLY A 188 5.16 -10.31 7.68
N ARG A 189 4.83 -10.54 6.41
CA ARG A 189 5.65 -10.16 5.25
C ARG A 189 4.81 -9.62 4.09
N ASP A 190 5.50 -9.13 3.06
CA ASP A 190 4.89 -8.89 1.75
C ASP A 190 4.51 -10.21 1.07
N GLN A 191 3.44 -10.16 0.28
CA GLN A 191 2.90 -11.30 -0.44
C GLN A 191 3.32 -11.26 -1.91
N ASP A 192 3.48 -12.45 -2.49
CA ASP A 192 3.43 -12.60 -3.94
C ASP A 192 2.02 -12.27 -4.44
N SER A 193 1.93 -11.86 -5.69
CA SER A 193 0.73 -11.22 -6.20
C SER A 193 0.47 -11.62 -7.64
N PHE A 194 -0.82 -11.84 -7.94
CA PHE A 194 -1.30 -12.07 -9.30
C PHE A 194 -1.63 -10.75 -10.05
N ASP A 195 -1.40 -9.61 -9.41
CA ASP A 195 -1.96 -8.31 -9.77
C ASP A 195 -0.88 -7.25 -10.02
N LYS A 196 -1.31 -5.99 -10.22
CA LYS A 196 -0.42 -4.83 -10.45
C LYS A 196 0.67 -4.66 -9.38
N GLN A 197 0.53 -5.25 -8.20
CA GLN A 197 1.53 -5.16 -7.15
C GLN A 197 2.88 -5.75 -7.58
N PHE A 198 2.92 -6.77 -8.44
CA PHE A 198 4.17 -7.24 -9.04
C PHE A 198 4.90 -6.12 -9.80
N LEU A 199 4.19 -5.43 -10.69
CA LEU A 199 4.74 -4.30 -11.46
C LEU A 199 5.13 -3.13 -10.54
N ARG A 200 4.32 -2.82 -9.53
CA ARG A 200 4.62 -1.77 -8.53
C ARG A 200 5.89 -2.08 -7.74
N ASN A 201 6.09 -3.34 -7.37
CA ASN A 201 7.29 -3.81 -6.67
C ASN A 201 8.53 -3.65 -7.54
N TRP A 202 8.45 -4.04 -8.83
CA TRP A 202 9.53 -3.81 -9.80
C TRP A 202 9.84 -2.31 -9.97
N LEU A 203 8.84 -1.47 -10.24
CA LEU A 203 9.02 -0.02 -10.35
C LEU A 203 9.67 0.60 -9.11
N THR A 204 9.32 0.10 -7.93
CA THR A 204 9.91 0.58 -6.67
C THR A 204 11.36 0.14 -6.52
N LYS A 205 11.64 -1.14 -6.80
CA LYS A 205 12.99 -1.74 -6.73
C LYS A 205 13.98 -1.05 -7.66
N GLU A 206 13.56 -0.74 -8.88
CA GLU A 206 14.38 -0.06 -9.88
C GLU A 206 14.45 1.47 -9.68
N GLY A 207 13.75 2.01 -8.66
CA GLY A 207 13.70 3.45 -8.42
C GLY A 207 12.99 4.23 -9.55
N LEU A 208 12.03 3.60 -10.21
CA LEU A 208 11.26 4.12 -11.34
C LEU A 208 9.85 4.58 -10.95
N LYS A 209 9.43 4.38 -9.69
CA LYS A 209 8.13 4.81 -9.17
C LYS A 209 7.87 6.30 -9.48
N GLY A 210 6.79 6.57 -10.22
CA GLY A 210 6.32 7.92 -10.54
C GLY A 210 7.13 8.65 -11.62
N LYS A 211 8.00 7.96 -12.35
CA LYS A 211 8.70 8.53 -13.50
C LYS A 211 7.88 8.37 -14.79
N ASP A 212 7.85 9.43 -15.59
CA ASP A 212 7.23 9.41 -16.92
C ASP A 212 8.13 8.71 -17.94
N GLY A 213 7.52 8.15 -19.00
CA GLY A 213 8.23 7.54 -20.11
C GLY A 213 8.98 6.24 -19.77
N VAL A 214 8.65 5.60 -18.64
CA VAL A 214 9.23 4.30 -18.27
C VAL A 214 8.67 3.21 -19.19
N GLU A 215 9.54 2.57 -19.95
CA GLU A 215 9.22 1.37 -20.71
C GLU A 215 9.47 0.11 -19.88
N MET A 216 8.50 -0.78 -19.87
CA MET A 216 8.59 -2.06 -19.18
C MET A 216 9.41 -3.05 -20.03
N PRO A 217 10.45 -3.69 -19.47
CA PRO A 217 11.16 -4.79 -20.13
C PRO A 217 10.22 -5.94 -20.51
N ALA A 218 10.52 -6.64 -21.61
CA ALA A 218 9.65 -7.68 -22.15
C ALA A 218 9.41 -8.83 -21.15
N ASP A 219 10.41 -9.19 -20.35
CA ASP A 219 10.32 -10.22 -19.31
C ASP A 219 9.38 -9.81 -18.16
N ILE A 220 9.39 -8.54 -17.76
CA ILE A 220 8.46 -8.00 -16.75
C ILE A 220 7.03 -7.96 -17.31
N ALA A 221 6.87 -7.57 -18.58
CA ALA A 221 5.59 -7.57 -19.26
C ALA A 221 4.98 -8.97 -19.33
N GLN A 222 5.78 -9.95 -19.78
CA GLN A 222 5.39 -11.35 -19.86
C GLN A 222 5.05 -11.91 -18.48
N SER A 223 5.90 -11.68 -17.48
CA SER A 223 5.68 -12.12 -16.10
C SER A 223 4.41 -11.54 -15.48
N THR A 224 4.06 -10.29 -15.83
CA THR A 224 2.80 -9.66 -15.40
C THR A 224 1.61 -10.32 -16.09
N SER A 225 1.71 -10.59 -17.40
CA SER A 225 0.65 -11.27 -18.17
C SER A 225 0.39 -12.70 -17.67
N GLU A 226 1.43 -13.47 -17.38
CA GLU A 226 1.31 -14.85 -16.87
C GLU A 226 0.54 -14.89 -15.55
N ARG A 227 0.77 -13.93 -14.66
CA ARG A 227 0.04 -13.77 -13.39
C ARG A 227 -1.44 -13.49 -13.59
N TYR A 228 -1.77 -12.60 -14.54
CA TYR A 228 -3.16 -12.26 -14.87
C TYR A 228 -3.88 -13.47 -15.46
N LEU A 229 -3.22 -14.22 -16.32
CA LEU A 229 -3.75 -15.45 -16.91
C LEU A 229 -3.94 -16.55 -15.86
N ASP A 230 -3.05 -16.67 -14.88
CA ASP A 230 -3.23 -17.62 -13.78
C ASP A 230 -4.42 -17.23 -12.89
N ALA A 231 -4.54 -15.97 -12.49
CA ALA A 231 -5.71 -15.48 -11.77
C ALA A 231 -7.01 -15.73 -12.55
N PHE A 232 -7.04 -15.40 -13.84
CA PHE A 232 -8.20 -15.66 -14.70
C PHE A 232 -8.55 -17.15 -14.73
N LYS A 233 -7.55 -18.02 -14.93
CA LYS A 233 -7.75 -19.47 -15.01
C LYS A 233 -8.29 -20.04 -13.71
N ARG A 234 -7.72 -19.64 -12.57
CA ARG A 234 -8.18 -20.08 -11.25
C ARG A 234 -9.61 -19.61 -10.97
N LEU A 235 -9.92 -18.34 -11.25
CA LEU A 235 -11.25 -17.77 -10.98
C LEU A 235 -12.33 -18.34 -11.89
N THR A 236 -12.06 -18.54 -13.18
CA THR A 236 -13.07 -18.94 -14.16
C THR A 236 -13.10 -20.44 -14.46
N GLY A 237 -12.03 -21.16 -14.11
CA GLY A 237 -11.83 -22.55 -14.51
C GLY A 237 -11.49 -22.73 -16.00
N LYS A 238 -11.25 -21.64 -16.75
CA LYS A 238 -10.95 -21.65 -18.19
C LYS A 238 -9.67 -20.88 -18.49
N THR A 239 -8.95 -21.31 -19.52
CA THR A 239 -7.93 -20.47 -20.16
C THR A 239 -8.59 -19.32 -20.91
N LEU A 240 -7.84 -18.23 -21.15
CA LEU A 240 -8.35 -17.11 -21.94
C LEU A 240 -8.74 -17.54 -23.37
N GLN A 241 -8.00 -18.49 -23.95
CA GLN A 241 -8.31 -19.02 -25.28
C GLN A 241 -9.68 -19.73 -25.32
N GLU A 242 -9.99 -20.55 -24.31
CA GLU A 242 -11.30 -21.21 -24.18
C GLU A 242 -12.44 -20.22 -23.97
N ALA A 243 -12.18 -19.13 -23.24
CA ALA A 243 -13.17 -18.08 -23.01
C ALA A 243 -13.49 -17.25 -24.26
N LEU A 244 -12.52 -17.04 -25.15
CA LEU A 244 -12.69 -16.27 -26.38
C LEU A 244 -13.35 -17.06 -27.53
N GLN A 245 -13.45 -18.37 -27.40
CA GLN A 245 -14.06 -19.26 -28.40
C GLN A 245 -15.52 -19.61 -28.11
N GLY A 246 -16.05 -19.23 -26.94
CA GLY A 246 -17.43 -19.46 -26.52
C GLY A 246 -18.26 -18.19 -26.53
#